data_AF-A0A922VGM8-F1
#
_entry.id   AF-A0A922VGM8-F1
#
_cell.length_a   1.000
_cell.length_b   1.000
_cell.length_c   1.000
_cell.angle_alpha   90.00
_cell.angle_beta   90.00
_cell.angle_gamma   90.00
#
_symmetry.space_group_name_H-M   'P 1'
#
loop_
_entity.id
_entity.type
_entity.pdbx_description
1 polymer ?
#
loop_
_entity_poly.entity_id
_entity_poly.type
_entity_poly.pdbx_seq_one_letter_code
_entity_poly.pdbx_strand_id
1 'polypeptide(L)'
;MLTAELTTTALCWRIERRDGVTIALTNHDRDLMIDGVVHRAAPGMTPSAIKRSDGLEADTMDVAGALTSAAISARDLLAGRWDGARVMLFAVDWTGAEGRVELGEGLIGAVETRGDAFTAELRGASALLDRPVVEETSPECRAELGDRRCRVAMAGRRSFARLIAVDDTALTLDRVEP
;
A
#
# COMPACT_ATOMS: atom_id res chain seq x y z
N MET A 1 -6.27 30.26 -8.59
CA MET A 1 -6.02 29.55 -7.32
C MET A 1 -4.56 29.08 -7.34
N LEU A 2 -3.81 29.34 -6.26
CA LEU A 2 -2.35 29.61 -6.19
C LEU A 2 -1.89 31.01 -6.60
N THR A 3 -2.79 32.01 -6.58
CA THR A 3 -2.49 33.39 -7.01
C THR A 3 -2.36 34.38 -5.86
N ALA A 4 -2.57 33.93 -4.61
CA ALA A 4 -2.42 34.75 -3.42
C ALA A 4 -0.96 34.75 -2.93
N GLU A 5 -0.51 35.82 -2.28
CA GLU A 5 0.85 35.96 -1.72
C GLU A 5 1.18 34.93 -0.63
N LEU A 6 0.16 34.40 0.05
CA LEU A 6 0.27 33.32 1.02
C LEU A 6 -0.59 32.14 0.56
N THR A 7 0.04 30.98 0.42
CA THR A 7 -0.66 29.73 0.10
C THR A 7 -1.01 28.98 1.39
N THR A 8 -2.24 28.50 1.44
CA THR A 8 -2.81 27.75 2.56
C THR A 8 -2.86 26.25 2.24
N THR A 9 -1.87 25.76 1.50
CA THR A 9 -1.88 24.40 0.97
C THR A 9 -1.20 23.41 1.92
N ALA A 10 -1.88 22.31 2.24
CA ALA A 10 -1.32 21.16 2.94
C ALA A 10 -1.32 19.93 2.04
N LEU A 11 -0.24 19.15 2.10
CA LEU A 11 -0.17 17.82 1.48
C LEU A 11 -0.73 16.78 2.44
N CYS A 12 -1.53 15.89 1.89
CA CYS A 12 -2.21 14.83 2.62
C CYS A 12 -2.01 13.50 1.92
N TRP A 13 -1.83 12.46 2.71
CA TRP A 13 -1.71 11.08 2.26
C TRP A 13 -2.79 10.22 2.88
N ARG A 14 -3.32 9.31 2.08
CA ARG A 14 -4.19 8.23 2.56
C ARG A 14 -3.64 6.90 2.06
N ILE A 15 -3.33 6.02 3.00
CA ILE A 15 -2.72 4.70 2.78
C ILE A 15 -3.75 3.66 3.21
N GLU A 16 -4.20 2.84 2.27
CA GLU A 16 -5.28 1.87 2.46
C GLU A 16 -4.75 0.47 2.21
N ARG A 17 -4.79 -0.35 3.25
CA ARG A 17 -4.44 -1.76 3.15
C ARG A 17 -5.60 -2.57 2.61
N ARG A 18 -5.24 -3.73 2.05
CA ARG A 18 -6.20 -4.70 1.51
C ARG A 18 -7.16 -5.27 2.56
N ASP A 19 -6.80 -5.21 3.84
CA ASP A 19 -7.64 -5.63 4.96
C ASP A 19 -8.52 -4.51 5.55
N GLY A 20 -8.58 -3.34 4.90
CA GLY A 20 -9.44 -2.21 5.27
C GLY A 20 -8.84 -1.25 6.29
N VAL A 21 -7.67 -1.57 6.86
CA VAL A 21 -6.95 -0.64 7.73
C VAL A 21 -6.49 0.57 6.89
N THR A 22 -6.82 1.76 7.35
CA THR A 22 -6.47 3.03 6.68
C THR A 22 -5.64 3.90 7.60
N ILE A 23 -4.55 4.44 7.07
CA ILE A 23 -3.75 5.50 7.69
C ILE A 23 -3.93 6.77 6.86
N ALA A 24 -4.11 7.89 7.56
CA ALA A 24 -4.22 9.21 6.96
C ALA A 24 -3.23 10.15 7.64
N LEU A 25 -2.42 10.83 6.84
CA LEU A 25 -1.31 11.68 7.32
C LEU A 25 -1.35 13.04 6.61
N THR A 26 -0.80 14.06 7.26
CA THR A 26 -0.62 15.39 6.68
C THR A 26 0.77 15.94 7.02
N ASN A 27 1.29 16.83 6.18
CA ASN A 27 2.50 17.61 6.46
C ASN A 27 2.19 18.93 7.16
N HIS A 28 0.91 19.21 7.46
CA HIS A 28 0.52 20.31 8.31
C HIS A 28 0.97 20.06 9.75
N ASP A 29 1.14 21.14 10.52
CA ASP A 29 1.49 21.07 11.95
C ASP A 29 0.32 20.65 12.87
N ARG A 30 -0.86 20.36 12.31
CA ARG A 30 -2.10 20.03 13.02
C ARG A 30 -2.87 18.95 12.28
N ASP A 31 -3.62 18.17 13.03
CA ASP A 31 -4.53 17.18 12.46
C ASP A 31 -5.63 17.86 11.64
N LEU A 32 -5.91 17.32 10.45
CA LEU A 32 -6.94 17.84 9.54
C LEU A 32 -8.05 16.81 9.34
N MET A 33 -9.31 17.25 9.36
CA MET A 33 -10.46 16.40 9.02
C MET A 33 -10.78 16.57 7.54
N ILE A 34 -10.62 15.49 6.76
CA ILE A 34 -10.84 15.51 5.30
C ILE A 34 -11.61 14.25 4.93
N ASP A 35 -12.71 14.40 4.19
CA ASP A 35 -13.58 13.28 3.78
C ASP A 35 -14.01 12.35 4.95
N GLY A 36 -14.20 12.92 6.14
CA GLY A 36 -14.55 12.17 7.36
C GLY A 36 -13.41 11.38 7.99
N VAL A 37 -12.17 11.58 7.53
CA VAL A 37 -10.97 10.92 8.04
C VAL A 37 -10.00 11.94 8.65
N VAL A 38 -9.54 11.67 9.86
CA VAL A 38 -8.51 12.48 10.53
C VAL A 38 -7.14 12.16 9.95
N HIS A 39 -6.56 13.13 9.25
CA HIS A 39 -5.19 13.09 8.77
C HIS A 39 -4.28 13.58 9.88
N ARG A 40 -3.41 12.71 10.38
CA ARG A 40 -2.55 12.99 11.54
C ARG A 40 -1.30 13.76 11.13
N ALA A 41 -0.97 14.82 11.87
CA ALA A 41 0.26 15.59 11.70
C ALA A 41 1.49 14.92 12.31
N ALA A 42 1.31 14.13 13.36
CA ALA A 42 2.37 13.36 14.02
C ALA A 42 2.08 11.85 13.90
N PRO A 43 3.09 11.01 13.62
CA PRO A 43 4.52 11.33 13.47
C PRO A 43 4.90 12.07 12.17
N GLY A 44 3.92 12.40 11.33
CA GLY A 44 4.12 13.13 10.08
C GLY A 44 4.71 12.23 9.00
N MET A 45 4.51 12.62 7.74
CA MET A 45 5.16 12.00 6.60
C MET A 45 6.06 13.05 5.96
N THR A 46 7.34 12.74 5.81
CA THR A 46 8.26 13.60 5.07
C THR A 46 8.22 13.15 3.60
N PRO A 47 7.63 13.93 2.68
CA PRO A 47 7.72 13.59 1.27
C PRO A 47 9.20 13.60 0.86
N SER A 48 9.64 12.53 0.20
CA SER A 48 10.71 12.69 -0.77
C SER A 48 10.06 12.83 -2.14
N ALA A 49 10.73 13.56 -3.03
CA ALA A 49 10.17 14.16 -4.23
C ALA A 49 9.23 13.24 -5.02
N ILE A 50 8.06 13.75 -5.42
CA ILE A 50 7.21 13.08 -6.41
C ILE A 50 7.76 13.41 -7.79
N LYS A 51 8.30 12.40 -8.48
CA LYS A 51 8.66 12.53 -9.90
C LYS A 51 7.51 12.03 -10.77
N ARG A 52 7.16 12.81 -11.79
CA ARG A 52 6.24 12.41 -12.87
C ARG A 52 7.02 12.51 -14.18
N SER A 53 6.98 11.48 -15.00
CA SER A 53 7.50 11.46 -16.36
C SER A 53 6.35 11.47 -17.36
N ASP A 54 6.60 11.95 -18.58
CA ASP A 54 5.62 11.95 -19.69
C ASP A 54 5.81 10.73 -20.64
N GLY A 55 6.44 9.65 -20.14
CA GLY A 55 6.83 8.47 -20.91
C GLY A 55 5.87 7.28 -20.75
N LEU A 56 5.97 6.28 -21.65
CA LEU A 56 5.29 4.97 -21.53
C LEU A 56 6.17 3.90 -20.88
N GLU A 57 7.46 4.21 -20.64
CA GLU A 57 8.24 3.48 -19.63
C GLU A 57 7.48 3.63 -18.31
N ALA A 58 7.41 2.59 -17.48
CA ALA A 58 6.64 2.62 -16.25
C ALA A 58 6.89 3.95 -15.54
N ASP A 59 5.88 4.83 -15.52
CA ASP A 59 5.89 6.02 -14.70
C ASP A 59 6.05 5.55 -13.26
N THR A 60 7.30 5.40 -12.84
CA THR A 60 7.64 5.31 -11.45
C THR A 60 7.35 6.70 -10.94
N MET A 61 6.13 6.88 -10.46
CA MET A 61 5.88 7.81 -9.37
C MET A 61 6.69 7.29 -8.19
N ASP A 62 8.01 7.48 -8.26
CA ASP A 62 8.98 7.22 -7.21
C ASP A 62 8.71 8.24 -6.11
N VAL A 63 7.64 8.02 -5.36
CA VAL A 63 7.45 8.67 -4.08
C VAL A 63 8.28 7.83 -3.11
N ALA A 64 9.57 8.15 -3.01
CA ALA A 64 10.45 7.52 -2.03
C ALA A 64 10.17 8.08 -0.62
N GLY A 65 8.92 8.02 -0.18
CA GLY A 65 8.53 8.45 1.15
C GLY A 65 9.24 7.57 2.18
N ALA A 66 10.09 8.17 3.01
CA ALA A 66 10.42 7.58 4.30
C ALA A 66 9.12 7.59 5.09
N LEU A 67 8.41 6.46 5.09
CA LEU A 67 7.21 6.29 5.89
C LEU A 67 7.66 6.06 7.34
N THR A 68 8.33 7.04 7.95
CA THR A 68 8.72 6.97 9.36
C THR A 68 7.50 7.22 10.22
N SER A 69 6.58 6.25 10.25
CA SER A 69 5.35 6.36 11.01
C SER A 69 5.28 5.30 12.08
N ALA A 70 5.16 5.73 13.34
CA ALA A 70 4.70 4.92 14.46
C ALA A 70 3.35 4.21 14.18
N ALA A 71 2.57 4.66 13.19
CA ALA A 71 1.34 3.99 12.78
C ALA A 71 1.57 2.74 11.90
N ILE A 72 2.77 2.58 11.33
CA ILE A 72 3.16 1.41 10.55
C ILE A 72 4.19 0.62 11.34
N SER A 73 3.76 -0.46 11.99
CA SER A 73 4.64 -1.26 12.83
C SER A 73 5.62 -2.12 12.01
N ALA A 74 6.84 -2.31 12.52
CA ALA A 74 7.83 -3.20 11.92
C ALA A 74 7.30 -4.64 11.76
N ARG A 75 6.49 -5.11 12.72
CA ARG A 75 5.81 -6.41 12.64
C ARG A 75 4.89 -6.50 11.41
N ASP A 76 4.10 -5.46 11.15
CA ASP A 76 3.19 -5.46 10.00
C ASP A 76 3.93 -5.38 8.67
N LEU A 77 5.04 -4.65 8.62
CA LEU A 77 5.93 -4.58 7.46
C LEU A 77 6.55 -5.94 7.16
N LEU A 78 7.15 -6.60 8.16
CA LEU A 78 7.76 -7.93 8.02
C LEU A 78 6.74 -9.00 7.63
N ALA A 79 5.49 -8.84 8.05
CA ALA A 79 4.40 -9.72 7.66
C ALA A 79 3.81 -9.41 6.27
N GLY A 80 4.39 -8.47 5.51
CA GLY A 80 3.91 -8.09 4.17
C GLY A 80 2.51 -7.47 4.16
N ARG A 81 2.00 -7.00 5.30
CA ARG A 81 0.60 -6.52 5.40
C ARG A 81 0.35 -5.23 4.64
N TRP A 82 1.42 -4.50 4.29
CA TRP A 82 1.37 -3.26 3.52
C TRP A 82 1.65 -3.48 2.03
N ASP A 83 1.96 -4.71 1.61
CA ASP A 83 2.26 -5.02 0.21
C ASP A 83 1.01 -4.81 -0.66
N GLY A 84 1.17 -3.95 -1.66
CA GLY A 84 0.07 -3.54 -2.54
C GLY A 84 -1.01 -2.73 -1.85
N ALA A 85 -0.71 -2.07 -0.72
CA ALA A 85 -1.57 -1.04 -0.14
C ALA A 85 -1.67 0.15 -1.08
N ARG A 86 -2.86 0.74 -1.22
CA ARG A 86 -3.09 1.92 -2.07
C ARG A 86 -2.65 3.17 -1.35
N VAL A 87 -1.88 4.02 -2.01
CA VAL A 87 -1.51 5.34 -1.50
C VAL A 87 -2.07 6.41 -2.43
N MET A 88 -2.83 7.33 -1.85
CA MET A 88 -3.29 8.54 -2.52
C MET A 88 -2.55 9.73 -1.91
N LEU A 89 -2.02 10.61 -2.76
CA LEU A 89 -1.47 11.89 -2.40
C LEU A 89 -2.31 13.01 -3.02
N PHE A 90 -2.71 13.97 -2.19
CA PHE A 90 -3.49 15.11 -2.64
C PHE A 90 -3.12 16.37 -1.84
N ALA A 91 -3.42 17.52 -2.41
CA ALA A 91 -3.31 18.82 -1.75
C ALA A 91 -4.71 19.32 -1.36
N VAL A 92 -4.78 19.99 -0.20
CA VAL A 92 -5.99 20.69 0.26
C VAL A 92 -5.65 22.10 0.71
N ASP A 93 -6.63 22.99 0.70
CA ASP A 93 -6.57 24.21 1.49
C ASP A 93 -6.93 23.89 2.94
N TRP A 94 -5.98 24.05 3.87
CA TRP A 94 -6.20 23.71 5.28
C TRP A 94 -7.15 24.68 5.99
N THR A 95 -7.48 25.84 5.39
CA THR A 95 -8.50 26.76 5.92
C THR A 95 -9.93 26.29 5.66
N GLY A 96 -10.11 25.26 4.82
CA GLY A 96 -11.42 24.73 4.44
C GLY A 96 -12.03 25.40 3.20
N ALA A 97 -11.29 26.29 2.52
CA ALA A 97 -11.68 26.78 1.20
C ALA A 97 -11.57 25.65 0.14
N GLU A 98 -12.42 25.71 -0.90
CA GLU A 98 -12.82 24.55 -1.70
C GLU A 98 -11.71 23.75 -2.40
N GLY A 99 -11.94 22.43 -2.44
CA GLY A 99 -11.37 21.47 -3.41
C GLY A 99 -10.12 20.73 -2.94
N ARG A 100 -10.12 19.38 -3.00
CA ARG A 100 -8.88 18.59 -2.96
C ARG A 100 -8.34 18.45 -4.38
N VAL A 101 -7.02 18.59 -4.53
CA VAL A 101 -6.33 18.39 -5.80
C VAL A 101 -5.54 17.10 -5.73
N GLU A 102 -5.90 16.12 -6.55
CA GLU A 102 -5.15 14.86 -6.65
C GLU A 102 -3.77 15.12 -7.24
N LEU A 103 -2.74 14.76 -6.49
CA LEU A 103 -1.34 14.87 -6.92
C LEU A 103 -0.77 13.52 -7.33
N GLY A 104 -1.46 12.42 -7.05
CA GLY A 104 -1.17 11.11 -7.62
C GLY A 104 -1.60 9.96 -6.73
N GLU A 105 -1.60 8.77 -7.31
CA GLU A 105 -1.89 7.53 -6.60
C GLU A 105 -0.98 6.40 -7.07
N GLY A 106 -0.79 5.41 -6.21
CA GLY A 106 0.00 4.22 -6.52
C GLY A 106 -0.23 3.10 -5.51
N LEU A 107 0.43 1.98 -5.74
CA LEU A 107 0.45 0.84 -4.83
C LEU A 107 1.83 0.70 -4.20
N ILE A 108 1.89 0.39 -2.90
CA ILE A 108 3.14 0.03 -2.23
C ILE A 108 3.68 -1.25 -2.90
N GLY A 109 4.88 -1.15 -3.45
CA GLY A 109 5.66 -2.25 -3.99
C GLY A 109 6.43 -2.98 -2.88
N ALA A 110 7.70 -3.26 -3.13
CA ALA A 110 8.58 -3.80 -2.10
C ALA A 110 8.83 -2.75 -1.01
N VAL A 111 8.85 -3.20 0.25
CA VAL A 111 9.23 -2.37 1.39
C VAL A 111 10.62 -2.77 1.85
N GLU A 112 11.53 -1.81 1.94
CA GLU A 112 12.85 -1.98 2.53
C GLU A 112 12.91 -1.32 3.90
N THR A 113 13.41 -2.04 4.90
CA THR A 113 13.63 -1.52 6.26
C THR A 113 15.11 -1.24 6.49
N ARG A 114 15.46 -0.05 7.01
CA ARG A 114 16.81 0.30 7.44
C ARG A 114 16.76 0.94 8.83
N GLY A 115 17.14 0.16 9.86
CA GLY A 115 17.03 0.60 11.26
C GLY A 115 15.57 0.83 11.65
N ASP A 116 15.27 2.00 12.24
CA ASP A 116 13.92 2.40 12.65
C ASP A 116 13.10 3.05 11.53
N ALA A 117 13.67 3.16 10.34
CA ALA A 117 13.01 3.75 9.17
C ALA A 117 12.71 2.67 8.11
N PHE A 118 11.70 2.92 7.31
CA PHE A 118 11.45 2.12 6.11
C PHE A 118 11.15 3.01 4.92
N THR A 119 11.47 2.47 3.75
CA THR A 119 11.20 3.07 2.45
C THR A 119 10.33 2.11 1.68
N ALA A 120 9.26 2.64 1.08
CA ALA A 120 8.40 1.89 0.19
C ALA A 120 8.54 2.48 -1.22
N GLU A 121 8.70 1.60 -2.21
CA GLU A 121 8.50 1.98 -3.61
C GLU A 121 6.99 2.17 -3.85
N LEU A 122 6.60 3.25 -4.52
CA LEU A 122 5.24 3.45 -4.98
C LEU A 122 5.15 3.20 -6.48
N ARG A 123 4.33 2.22 -6.85
CA ARG A 123 4.11 1.83 -8.23
C ARG A 123 2.87 2.52 -8.77
N GLY A 124 3.05 3.36 -9.78
CA GLY A 124 1.97 4.06 -10.46
C GLY A 124 1.10 3.12 -11.29
N ALA A 125 0.05 3.67 -11.93
CA ALA A 125 -0.88 2.90 -12.76
C ALA A 125 -0.19 2.19 -13.95
N SER A 126 0.91 2.76 -14.45
CA SER A 126 1.76 2.21 -15.51
C SER A 126 2.41 0.88 -15.15
N ALA A 127 2.63 0.58 -13.86
CA ALA A 127 3.15 -0.73 -13.42
C ALA A 127 2.22 -1.89 -13.80
N LEU A 128 0.93 -1.62 -14.07
CA LEU A 128 0.01 -2.62 -14.62
C LEU A 128 0.34 -3.00 -16.08
N LEU A 129 1.10 -2.17 -16.79
CA LEU A 129 1.53 -2.39 -18.17
C LEU A 129 2.78 -3.27 -18.26
N ASP A 130 3.59 -3.33 -17.19
CA ASP A 130 4.78 -4.19 -17.13
C ASP A 130 4.44 -5.69 -17.00
N ARG A 131 3.16 -6.01 -16.72
CA ARG A 131 2.74 -7.41 -16.64
C ARG A 131 2.79 -8.05 -18.03
N PRO A 132 3.22 -9.32 -18.14
CA PRO A 132 3.14 -10.04 -19.40
C PRO A 132 1.73 -9.99 -19.98
N VAL A 133 1.61 -9.51 -21.22
CA VAL A 133 0.33 -9.44 -21.95
C VAL A 133 -0.16 -10.83 -22.34
N VAL A 134 0.78 -11.77 -22.49
CA VAL A 134 0.53 -13.17 -22.80
C VAL A 134 1.19 -14.05 -21.76
N GLU A 135 0.60 -15.22 -21.56
CA GLU A 135 1.17 -16.21 -20.65
C GLU A 135 2.38 -16.90 -21.27
N GLU A 136 3.33 -17.24 -20.42
CA GLU A 136 4.43 -18.10 -20.80
C GLU A 136 3.92 -19.50 -21.15
N THR A 137 4.44 -20.08 -22.24
CA THR A 137 4.14 -21.46 -22.60
C THR A 137 4.97 -22.41 -21.73
N SER A 138 4.29 -23.26 -20.97
CA SER A 138 4.91 -24.29 -20.12
C SER A 138 4.21 -25.64 -20.34
N PRO A 139 4.94 -26.78 -20.23
CA PRO A 139 4.33 -28.11 -20.21
C PRO A 139 3.52 -28.40 -18.93
N GLU A 140 3.64 -27.58 -17.89
CA GLU A 140 2.95 -27.75 -16.61
C GLU A 140 1.62 -26.97 -16.54
N CYS A 141 0.78 -27.31 -15.55
CA CYS A 141 -0.46 -26.59 -15.27
C CYS A 141 -0.15 -25.17 -14.77
N ARG A 142 -0.71 -24.15 -15.42
CA ARG A 142 -0.52 -22.74 -15.06
C ARG A 142 -1.68 -22.13 -14.25
N ALA A 143 -2.66 -22.94 -13.89
CA ALA A 143 -3.78 -22.50 -13.07
C ALA A 143 -3.44 -22.67 -11.59
N GLU A 144 -3.87 -21.73 -10.76
CA GLU A 144 -3.86 -21.96 -9.31
C GLU A 144 -4.90 -23.02 -8.96
N LEU A 145 -4.54 -23.95 -8.08
CA LEU A 145 -5.43 -25.05 -7.71
C LEU A 145 -6.77 -24.51 -7.17
N GLY A 146 -7.86 -24.82 -7.88
CA GLY A 146 -9.20 -24.39 -7.52
C GLY A 146 -9.62 -23.01 -8.05
N ASP A 147 -8.77 -22.34 -8.83
CA ASP A 147 -9.14 -21.10 -9.50
C ASP A 147 -10.15 -21.33 -10.65
N ARG A 148 -10.55 -20.25 -11.33
CA ARG A 148 -11.52 -20.29 -12.45
C ARG A 148 -11.03 -21.08 -13.68
N ARG A 149 -9.72 -21.29 -13.83
CA ARG A 149 -9.09 -22.00 -14.94
C ARG A 149 -8.88 -23.47 -14.59
N CYS A 150 -8.47 -23.77 -13.36
CA CYS A 150 -8.30 -25.09 -12.78
C CYS A 150 -9.65 -25.80 -12.63
N ARG A 151 -10.67 -25.10 -12.10
CA ARG A 151 -12.04 -25.59 -11.88
C ARG A 151 -12.18 -26.82 -10.99
N VAL A 152 -11.10 -27.27 -10.34
CA VAL A 152 -11.16 -28.35 -9.34
C VAL A 152 -12.00 -27.89 -8.15
N ALA A 153 -13.01 -28.68 -7.78
CA ALA A 153 -13.83 -28.40 -6.63
C ALA A 153 -13.02 -28.56 -5.33
N MET A 154 -12.70 -27.44 -4.67
CA MET A 154 -11.89 -27.42 -3.45
C MET A 154 -12.64 -27.81 -2.19
N ALA A 155 -13.97 -27.90 -2.23
CA ALA A 155 -14.80 -28.20 -1.04
C ALA A 155 -14.40 -29.51 -0.34
N GLY A 156 -14.07 -30.57 -1.09
CA GLY A 156 -13.59 -31.84 -0.54
C GLY A 156 -12.07 -32.01 -0.53
N ARG A 157 -11.32 -30.93 -0.77
CA ARG A 157 -9.84 -30.92 -0.88
C ARG A 157 -9.21 -29.81 -0.03
N ARG A 158 -9.94 -29.36 0.99
CA ARG A 158 -9.47 -28.46 2.03
C ARG A 158 -9.43 -29.26 3.32
N SER A 159 -8.42 -28.99 4.14
CA SER A 159 -8.34 -29.49 5.50
C SER A 159 -8.07 -28.31 6.41
N PHE A 160 -8.83 -28.19 7.49
CA PHE A 160 -8.56 -27.23 8.55
C PHE A 160 -7.82 -27.93 9.69
N ALA A 161 -6.81 -27.30 10.28
CA ALA A 161 -6.13 -27.88 11.42
C ALA A 161 -5.80 -26.80 12.44
N ARG A 162 -5.87 -27.15 13.72
CA ARG A 162 -5.46 -26.26 14.80
C ARG A 162 -3.94 -26.29 14.93
N LEU A 163 -3.31 -25.12 14.89
CA LEU A 163 -1.89 -24.96 15.19
C LEU A 163 -1.67 -25.13 16.71
N ILE A 164 -0.83 -26.09 17.11
CA ILE A 164 -0.53 -26.39 18.52
C ILE A 164 0.88 -26.02 18.95
N ALA A 165 1.84 -25.96 18.01
CA ALA A 165 3.18 -25.44 18.27
C ALA A 165 3.81 -24.85 17.01
N VAL A 166 4.71 -23.89 17.22
CA VAL A 166 5.55 -23.27 16.18
C VAL A 166 6.99 -23.31 16.68
N ASP A 167 7.88 -23.93 15.90
CA ASP A 167 9.33 -23.96 16.14
C ASP A 167 10.03 -23.45 14.87
N ASP A 168 10.33 -22.16 14.85
CA ASP A 168 10.84 -21.43 13.67
C ASP A 168 9.96 -21.63 12.41
N THR A 169 10.41 -22.45 11.45
CA THR A 169 9.67 -22.77 10.22
C THR A 169 8.85 -24.06 10.32
N ALA A 170 8.96 -24.80 11.42
CA ALA A 170 8.20 -26.02 11.68
C ALA A 170 6.88 -25.71 12.40
N LEU A 171 5.77 -26.18 11.81
CA LEU A 171 4.42 -26.05 12.37
C LEU A 171 3.94 -27.43 12.85
N THR A 172 3.48 -27.51 14.09
CA THR A 172 2.80 -28.71 14.61
C THR A 172 1.30 -28.48 14.61
N LEU A 173 0.57 -29.37 13.95
CA LEU A 173 -0.88 -29.31 13.79
C LEU A 173 -1.54 -30.42 14.63
N ASP A 174 -2.72 -30.12 15.16
CA ASP A 174 -3.62 -31.15 15.68
C ASP A 174 -4.05 -32.09 14.54
N ARG A 175 -4.14 -33.39 14.82
CA ARG A 175 -4.56 -34.40 13.84
C ARG A 175 -6.08 -34.43 13.64
N VAL A 176 -6.83 -33.77 14.50
CA VAL A 176 -8.28 -33.69 14.43
C VAL A 176 -8.68 -32.41 13.69
N GLU A 177 -9.44 -32.56 12.61
CA GLU A 177 -10.07 -31.43 11.91
C GLU A 177 -11.11 -30.78 12.84
N PRO A 178 -11.10 -29.44 13.03
CA PRO A 178 -12.05 -28.75 13.89
C PRO A 178 -13.48 -28.72 13.34
#